data_AF-A0A1S8MT81-F1
#
_entry.id   AF-A0A1S8MT81-F1
#
_cell.length_a   1.000
_cell.length_b   1.000
_cell.length_c   1.000
_cell.angle_alpha   90.00
_cell.angle_beta   90.00
_cell.angle_gamma   90.00
#
_symmetry.space_group_name_H-M   'P 1'
#
loop_
_entity.id
_entity.type
_entity.pdbx_description
1 polymer ?
#
loop_
_entity_poly.entity_id
_entity_poly.type
_entity_poly.pdbx_seq_one_letter_code
_entity_poly.pdbx_strand_id
1 'polypeptide(L)'
;MCLNSDIKYVIDEAKFGKSQLGTTKDGAQMSDDWLTGTKTGNDRILKVVGENKKLAKDITNALDDGKVERVLSKVDSDGNVTTYRLDADGNVIGVWP
;
A
#
# COMPACT_ATOMS: atom_id res chain seq x y z
N MET A 1 21.66 6.85 2.35
CA MET A 1 20.53 5.95 2.07
C MET A 1 20.70 5.43 0.66
N CYS A 2 20.95 4.13 0.48
CA CYS A 2 20.92 3.53 -0.85
C CYS A 2 19.45 3.42 -1.27
N LEU A 3 19.08 4.12 -2.34
CA LEU A 3 17.84 3.85 -3.07
C LEU A 3 17.86 2.37 -3.45
N ASN A 4 16.91 1.58 -2.96
CA ASN A 4 16.72 0.20 -3.43
C ASN A 4 16.33 0.30 -4.92
N SER A 5 17.29 0.05 -5.82
CA SER A 5 17.12 0.15 -7.27
C SER A 5 16.11 -0.85 -7.87
N ASP A 6 15.58 -1.73 -7.03
CA ASP A 6 14.79 -2.88 -7.44
C ASP A 6 13.29 -2.70 -7.23
N ILE A 7 12.87 -1.61 -6.56
CA ILE A 7 11.45 -1.25 -6.42
C ILE A 7 10.84 -0.98 -7.80
N LYS A 8 9.71 -1.63 -8.08
CA LYS A 8 8.98 -1.51 -9.35
C LYS A 8 7.72 -0.67 -9.23
N TYR A 9 7.09 -0.67 -8.06
CA TYR A 9 5.83 0.03 -7.83
C TYR A 9 5.80 0.65 -6.43
N VAL A 10 5.01 1.72 -6.32
CA VAL A 10 4.61 2.32 -5.04
C VAL A 10 3.09 2.23 -4.95
N ILE A 11 2.59 1.75 -3.82
CA ILE A 11 1.17 1.81 -3.47
C ILE A 11 1.04 2.81 -2.33
N ASP A 12 0.29 3.89 -2.57
CA ASP A 12 0.05 4.95 -1.60
C ASP A 12 -1.42 4.95 -1.16
N GLU A 13 -1.62 5.04 0.16
CA GLU A 13 -2.93 5.31 0.78
C GLU A 13 -2.85 6.65 1.51
N ALA A 14 -3.77 7.57 1.18
CA ALA A 14 -3.86 8.86 1.83
C ALA A 14 -4.92 8.88 2.94
N LYS A 15 -4.60 9.51 4.07
CA LYS A 15 -5.54 9.77 5.17
C LYS A 15 -5.51 11.23 5.60
N PHE A 16 -6.69 11.83 5.70
CA PHE A 16 -6.86 13.22 6.12
C PHE A 16 -7.28 13.36 7.60
N GLY A 17 -6.71 14.35 8.28
CA GLY A 17 -7.02 14.72 9.65
C GLY A 17 -6.80 13.56 10.62
N LYS A 18 -7.83 13.24 11.41
CA LYS A 18 -7.76 12.16 12.41
C LYS A 18 -7.86 10.75 11.83
N SER A 19 -8.11 10.60 10.53
CA SER A 19 -8.32 9.30 9.88
C SER A 19 -7.07 8.41 9.97
N GLN A 20 -7.25 7.12 10.26
CA GLN A 20 -6.18 6.13 10.38
C GLN A 20 -6.38 4.97 9.40
N LEU A 21 -5.33 4.16 9.21
CA LEU A 21 -5.49 2.85 8.60
C LEU A 21 -6.42 2.02 9.51
N GLY A 22 -7.46 1.44 8.91
CA GLY A 22 -8.40 0.59 9.63
C GLY A 22 -8.05 -0.88 9.57
N THR A 23 -8.80 -1.69 10.31
CA THR A 23 -8.83 -3.15 10.16
C THR A 23 -10.07 -3.55 9.38
N THR A 24 -9.91 -4.48 8.46
CA THR A 24 -10.99 -5.01 7.62
C THR A 24 -11.09 -6.53 7.80
N LYS A 25 -12.05 -7.15 7.09
CA LYS A 25 -12.13 -8.61 7.03
C LYS A 25 -10.87 -9.24 6.42
N ASP A 26 -10.18 -8.54 5.53
CA ASP A 26 -8.91 -8.96 4.91
C ASP A 26 -7.69 -8.48 5.75
N GLY A 27 -7.84 -8.19 7.04
CA GLY A 27 -6.75 -7.67 7.86
C GLY A 27 -6.59 -6.15 7.78
N ALA A 28 -5.44 -5.64 8.25
CA ALA A 28 -5.13 -4.22 8.29
C ALA A 28 -5.10 -3.63 6.88
N GLN A 29 -5.59 -2.41 6.69
CA GLN A 29 -5.41 -1.70 5.43
C GLN A 29 -3.92 -1.63 5.09
N MET A 30 -3.60 -1.77 3.79
CA MET A 30 -2.24 -1.83 3.25
C MET A 30 -1.43 -3.09 3.59
N SER A 31 -1.99 -4.07 4.31
CA SER A 31 -1.37 -5.40 4.41
C SER A 31 -1.51 -6.18 3.10
N ASP A 32 -0.71 -7.23 2.93
CA ASP A 32 -0.76 -8.08 1.73
C ASP A 32 -2.11 -8.78 1.58
N ASP A 33 -2.66 -9.30 2.68
CA ASP A 33 -4.01 -9.87 2.72
C ASP A 33 -5.06 -8.87 2.23
N TRP A 34 -4.92 -7.60 2.63
CA TRP A 34 -5.84 -6.55 2.25
C TRP A 34 -5.70 -6.14 0.78
N LEU A 35 -4.46 -6.01 0.29
CA LEU A 35 -4.20 -5.64 -1.10
C LEU A 35 -4.71 -6.70 -2.08
N THR A 36 -4.55 -7.97 -1.73
CA THR A 36 -4.95 -9.11 -2.59
C THR A 36 -6.35 -9.64 -2.28
N GLY A 37 -6.96 -9.23 -1.16
CA GLY A 37 -8.31 -9.62 -0.76
C GLY A 37 -8.43 -11.09 -0.38
N THR A 38 -7.43 -11.67 0.30
CA THR A 38 -7.32 -13.13 0.53
C THR A 38 -8.54 -13.77 1.18
N LYS A 39 -9.28 -13.04 2.03
CA LYS A 39 -10.44 -13.56 2.78
C LYS A 39 -11.77 -13.29 2.08
N THR A 40 -11.91 -12.13 1.43
CA THR A 40 -13.19 -11.70 0.84
C THR A 40 -13.25 -11.76 -0.68
N GLY A 41 -12.12 -12.01 -1.35
CA GLY A 41 -11.98 -11.91 -2.81
C GLY A 41 -11.95 -10.46 -3.31
N ASN A 42 -11.88 -9.46 -2.41
CA ASN A 42 -11.80 -8.06 -2.79
C ASN A 42 -10.36 -7.66 -3.17
N ASP A 43 -9.87 -8.19 -4.29
CA ASP A 43 -8.56 -7.84 -4.84
C ASP A 43 -8.50 -6.35 -5.23
N ARG A 44 -7.73 -5.57 -4.46
CA ARG A 44 -7.63 -4.11 -4.63
C ARG A 44 -6.64 -3.74 -5.71
N ILE A 45 -5.59 -4.55 -5.90
CA ILE A 45 -4.64 -4.37 -7.00
C ILE A 45 -5.38 -4.49 -8.33
N LEU A 46 -6.17 -5.56 -8.51
CA LEU A 46 -6.98 -5.76 -9.72
C LEU A 46 -8.01 -4.64 -9.90
N LYS A 47 -8.69 -4.22 -8.83
CA LYS A 47 -9.67 -3.13 -8.89
C LYS A 47 -9.05 -1.81 -9.36
N VAL A 48 -7.83 -1.49 -8.92
CA VAL A 48 -7.20 -0.21 -9.25
C VAL A 48 -6.70 -0.16 -10.70
N VAL A 49 -6.25 -1.30 -11.25
CA VAL A 49 -5.78 -1.37 -12.64
C VAL A 49 -6.89 -1.69 -13.66
N GLY A 50 -8.09 -2.04 -13.19
CA GLY A 50 -9.25 -2.34 -14.01
C GLY A 50 -9.08 -3.57 -14.89
N GLU A 51 -9.31 -3.42 -16.20
CA GLU A 51 -9.23 -4.53 -17.17
C GLU A 51 -7.79 -4.99 -17.46
N ASN A 52 -6.77 -4.27 -16.98
CA ASN A 52 -5.38 -4.63 -17.20
C ASN A 52 -4.89 -5.76 -16.27
N LYS A 53 -5.39 -6.97 -16.51
CA LYS A 53 -5.04 -8.18 -15.75
C LYS A 53 -3.55 -8.49 -15.76
N LYS A 54 -2.84 -8.12 -16.84
CA LYS A 54 -1.38 -8.29 -16.91
C LYS A 54 -0.67 -7.39 -15.92
N LEU A 55 -1.05 -6.11 -15.86
CA LEU A 55 -0.49 -5.18 -14.88
C LEU A 55 -0.84 -5.59 -13.44
N ALA A 56 -2.07 -6.06 -13.18
CA ALA A 56 -2.43 -6.60 -11.87
C ALA A 56 -1.46 -7.71 -11.45
N LYS A 57 -1.24 -8.68 -12.34
CA LYS A 57 -0.31 -9.79 -12.11
C LYS A 57 1.13 -9.32 -11.92
N ASP A 58 1.59 -8.35 -12.72
CA ASP A 58 2.95 -7.81 -12.61
C ASP A 58 3.15 -7.10 -11.24
N ILE A 59 2.15 -6.37 -10.75
CA ILE A 59 2.17 -5.74 -9.42
C ILE A 59 2.12 -6.78 -8.30
N THR A 60 1.24 -7.79 -8.39
CA THR A 60 1.17 -8.87 -7.40
C THR A 60 2.50 -9.64 -7.31
N ASN A 61 3.11 -10.00 -8.44
CA ASN A 61 4.43 -10.64 -8.43
C ASN A 61 5.50 -9.73 -7.80
N ALA A 62 5.46 -8.43 -8.09
CA ALA A 62 6.39 -7.48 -7.46
C ALA A 62 6.15 -7.35 -5.96
N LEU A 63 4.90 -7.46 -5.49
CA LEU A 63 4.56 -7.47 -4.07
C LEU A 63 5.19 -8.68 -3.38
N ASP A 64 5.00 -9.87 -3.94
CA ASP A 64 5.55 -11.14 -3.44
C ASP A 64 7.09 -11.13 -3.43
N ASP A 65 7.70 -10.51 -4.45
CA ASP A 65 9.16 -10.35 -4.57
C ASP A 65 9.75 -9.27 -3.64
N GLY A 66 8.92 -8.55 -2.86
CA GLY A 66 9.38 -7.43 -2.02
C GLY A 66 9.81 -6.18 -2.80
N LYS A 67 9.36 -6.03 -4.05
CA LYS A 67 9.66 -4.93 -4.97
C LYS A 67 8.57 -3.85 -5.02
N VAL A 68 7.72 -3.81 -4.00
CA VAL A 68 6.68 -2.80 -3.83
C VAL A 68 6.97 -2.00 -2.56
N GLU A 69 6.98 -0.68 -2.68
CA GLU A 69 6.93 0.19 -1.50
C GLU A 69 5.48 0.53 -1.15
N ARG A 70 5.15 0.42 0.14
CA ARG A 70 3.84 0.78 0.68
C ARG A 70 3.99 2.09 1.44
N VAL A 71 3.17 3.08 1.08
CA VAL A 71 3.25 4.45 1.61
C VAL A 71 1.90 4.84 2.21
N LEU A 72 1.98 5.51 3.36
CA LEU A 72 0.85 6.19 3.99
C LEU A 72 1.10 7.70 3.96
N SER A 73 0.32 8.41 3.16
CA SER A 73 0.31 9.88 3.13
C SER A 73 -0.66 10.41 4.20
N LYS A 74 -0.14 11.03 5.26
CA LYS A 74 -0.95 11.75 6.26
C LYS A 74 -1.03 13.21 5.92
N VAL A 75 -2.25 13.69 5.68
CA VAL A 75 -2.54 15.11 5.47
C VAL A 75 -3.22 15.66 6.72
N ASP A 76 -2.62 16.64 7.37
CA ASP A 76 -3.23 17.30 8.53
C ASP A 76 -4.29 18.34 8.13
N SER A 77 -4.94 18.97 9.12
CA SER A 77 -5.98 19.97 8.88
C SER A 77 -5.49 21.25 8.20
N ASP A 78 -4.19 21.52 8.27
CA ASP A 78 -3.55 22.69 7.68
C ASP A 78 -3.04 22.39 6.25
N GLY A 79 -3.18 21.14 5.80
CA GLY A 79 -2.75 20.67 4.49
C GLY A 79 -1.30 20.20 4.45
N ASN A 80 -0.60 20.11 5.58
CA ASN A 80 0.76 19.58 5.62
C ASN A 80 0.73 18.06 5.40
N VAL A 81 1.67 17.57 4.61
CA VAL A 81 1.78 16.14 4.27
C VAL A 81 2.99 15.54 4.95
N THR A 82 2.78 14.46 5.69
CA THR A 82 3.86 13.56 6.15
C THR A 82 3.63 12.18 5.59
N THR A 83 4.61 11.64 4.90
CA THR A 83 4.56 10.30 4.29
C THR A 83 5.33 9.29 5.12
N TYR A 84 4.80 8.09 5.23
CA TYR A 84 5.36 7.01 6.04
C TYR A 84 5.49 5.72 5.23
N ARG A 85 6.55 4.95 5.48
CA ARG A 85 6.74 3.61 4.93
C ARG A 85 5.98 2.58 5.78
N LEU A 86 5.34 1.63 5.13
CA LEU A 86 4.63 0.51 5.76
C LEU A 86 5.32 -0.83 5.49
N ASP A 87 5.24 -1.76 6.45
CA ASP A 87 5.61 -3.17 6.25
C ASP A 87 4.47 -3.98 5.58
N ALA A 88 4.67 -5.29 5.42
CA ALA A 88 3.71 -6.20 4.78
C ALA A 88 2.44 -6.44 5.62
N ASP A 89 2.49 -6.14 6.91
CA ASP A 89 1.36 -6.25 7.84
C ASP A 89 0.56 -4.92 7.93
N GLY A 90 1.02 -3.87 7.24
CA GLY A 90 0.41 -2.55 7.24
C GLY A 90 0.84 -1.66 8.42
N ASN A 91 1.92 -2.00 9.12
CA ASN A 91 2.45 -1.19 10.22
C ASN A 91 3.41 -0.11 9.70
N VAL A 92 3.39 1.06 10.33
CA VAL A 92 4.35 2.13 10.06
C VAL A 92 5.74 1.75 10.58
N ILE A 93 6.75 1.80 9.70
CA ILE A 93 8.14 1.47 10.04
C ILE A 93 9.11 2.66 9.91
N GLY A 94 8.64 3.81 9.44
CA GLY A 94 9.45 5.03 9.35
C GLY A 94 8.83 6.10 8.45
N VAL A 95 9.43 7.28 8.41
CA VAL A 95 9.10 8.35 7.46
C VAL A 95 9.57 7.96 6.05
N TRP A 96 8.87 8.43 5.03
CA TRP A 96 9.18 8.24 3.60
C TRP A 96 9.08 9.57 2.85
N PRO A 97 9.84 9.79 1.78
CA PRO A 97 11.12 9.14 1.48
C PRO A 97 12.24 9.62 2.42
#